data_AF-A0A6A7RV08-F1
#
_entry.id   AF-A0A6A7RV08-F1
#
_cell.length_a   1.000
_cell.length_b   1.000
_cell.length_c   1.000
_cell.angle_alpha   90.00
_cell.angle_beta   90.00
_cell.angle_gamma   90.00
#
_symmetry.space_group_name_H-M   'P 1'
#
loop_
_entity.id
_entity.type
_entity.pdbx_description
1 polymer ?
#
loop_
_entity_poly.entity_id
_entity_poly.type
_entity_poly.pdbx_seq_one_letter_code
_entity_poly.pdbx_strand_id
1 'polypeptide(L)'
;MLDPRILEELGARLGGIIAASPAADIDKNARALLASFFSKLDLVSREEFDIQTQVLQRTREKLKALERRLEQLESPPDPSA
;
A
#
# COMPACT_ATOMS: atom_id res chain seq x y z
N MET A 1 -6.35 -1.54 -3.55
CA MET A 1 -7.31 -0.48 -3.17
C MET A 1 -8.12 -0.99 -1.99
N LEU A 2 -8.49 -0.13 -1.04
CA LEU A 2 -9.31 -0.55 0.11
C LEU A 2 -10.68 -1.04 -0.38
N ASP A 3 -11.14 -2.20 0.12
CA ASP A 3 -12.42 -2.79 -0.26
C ASP A 3 -13.58 -2.01 0.39
N PRO A 4 -14.58 -1.54 -0.38
CA PRO A 4 -15.74 -0.82 0.14
C PRO A 4 -16.47 -1.56 1.27
N ARG A 5 -16.53 -2.90 1.19
CA ARG A 5 -17.22 -3.75 2.18
C ARG A 5 -16.58 -3.65 3.56
N ILE A 6 -15.27 -3.42 3.61
CA ILE A 6 -14.51 -3.30 4.86
C ILE A 6 -14.85 -1.98 5.57
N LEU A 7 -15.10 -0.90 4.80
CA LEU A 7 -15.54 0.39 5.36
C LEU A 7 -16.98 0.32 5.88
N GLU A 8 -17.86 -0.38 5.17
CA GLU A 8 -19.24 -0.62 5.61
C GLU A 8 -19.29 -1.43 6.92
N GLU A 9 -18.47 -2.49 7.03
CA GLU A 9 -18.40 -3.30 8.25
C GLU A 9 -17.87 -2.51 9.45
N LEU A 10 -16.88 -1.63 9.23
CA LEU A 10 -16.39 -0.72 10.28
C LEU A 10 -17.49 0.25 10.73
N GLY A 11 -18.22 0.85 9.79
CA GLY A 11 -19.33 1.76 10.09
C GLY A 11 -20.43 1.08 10.91
N ALA A 12 -20.81 -0.15 10.53
CA ALA A 12 -21.78 -0.95 11.25
C ALA A 12 -21.33 -1.30 12.68
N ARG A 13 -20.06 -1.71 12.85
CA ARG A 13 -19.47 -2.03 14.18
C ARG A 13 -19.37 -0.79 15.07
N LEU A 14 -18.95 0.36 14.52
CA LEU A 14 -18.90 1.62 15.26
C LEU A 14 -20.29 2.08 15.71
N GLY A 15 -21.30 2.00 14.84
CA GLY A 15 -22.69 2.29 15.18
C GLY A 15 -23.21 1.43 16.33
N GLY A 16 -22.87 0.13 16.33
CA GLY A 16 -23.21 -0.79 17.42
C GLY A 16 -22.55 -0.43 18.75
N ILE A 17 -21.29 0.00 18.75
CA ILE A 17 -20.59 0.44 19.98
C ILE A 17 -21.21 1.71 20.55
N ILE A 18 -21.57 2.68 19.70
CA ILE A 18 -22.22 3.92 20.14
C ILE A 18 -23.59 3.63 20.76
N ALA A 19 -24.36 2.70 20.19
CA ALA A 19 -25.68 2.34 20.71
C ALA A 19 -25.64 1.53 22.01
N ALA A 20 -24.58 0.74 22.23
CA ALA A 20 -24.48 -0.20 23.36
C ALA A 20 -23.55 0.24 24.50
N SER A 21 -22.76 1.32 24.33
CA SER A 21 -21.79 1.76 25.35
C SER A 21 -22.26 3.01 26.09
N PRO A 22 -21.99 3.12 27.41
CA PRO A 22 -22.10 4.38 28.13
C PRO A 22 -21.25 5.46 27.48
N ALA A 23 -21.71 6.72 27.50
CA ALA A 23 -21.02 7.84 26.83
C ALA A 23 -19.54 7.99 27.22
N ALA A 24 -19.18 7.60 28.45
CA ALA A 24 -17.81 7.63 28.96
C ALA A 24 -16.87 6.58 28.32
N ASP A 25 -17.41 5.47 27.81
CA ASP A 25 -16.62 4.34 27.27
C ASP A 25 -16.56 4.33 25.74
N ILE A 26 -17.34 5.17 25.06
CA ILE A 26 -17.41 5.23 23.59
C ILE A 26 -16.03 5.53 22.99
N ASP A 27 -15.30 6.53 23.51
CA ASP A 27 -13.98 6.91 22.96
C ASP A 27 -12.96 5.75 23.07
N LYS A 28 -12.93 5.09 24.23
CA LYS A 28 -12.04 3.93 24.46
C LYS A 28 -12.38 2.77 23.53
N ASN A 29 -13.67 2.43 23.41
CA ASN A 29 -14.12 1.32 22.59
C ASN A 29 -13.95 1.61 21.09
N ALA A 30 -14.19 2.85 20.65
CA ALA A 30 -13.96 3.28 19.28
C ALA A 30 -12.47 3.23 18.90
N ARG A 31 -11.58 3.71 19.78
CA ARG A 31 -10.12 3.61 19.57
C ARG A 31 -9.65 2.16 19.45
N ALA A 32 -10.14 1.28 20.30
CA ALA A 32 -9.80 -0.15 20.26
C ALA A 32 -10.27 -0.81 18.96
N LEU A 33 -11.48 -0.49 18.48
CA LEU A 33 -11.97 -0.96 17.18
C LEU A 33 -11.11 -0.45 16.02
N LEU A 34 -10.80 0.85 15.99
CA LEU A 34 -10.00 1.45 14.93
C LEU A 34 -8.58 0.86 14.92
N ALA A 35 -7.97 0.65 16.09
CA ALA A 35 -6.67 -0.01 16.19
C ALA A 35 -6.70 -1.45 15.67
N SER A 36 -7.71 -2.23 16.05
CA SER A 36 -7.90 -3.61 15.56
C SER A 36 -8.21 -3.66 14.06
N PHE A 37 -8.87 -2.64 13.53
CA PHE A 37 -9.16 -2.52 12.11
C PHE A 37 -7.90 -2.19 11.31
N PHE A 38 -7.13 -1.19 11.75
CA PHE A 38 -5.88 -0.82 11.12
C PHE A 38 -4.83 -1.93 11.19
N SER A 39 -4.82 -2.77 12.22
CA SER A 39 -3.92 -3.93 12.27
C SER A 39 -4.29 -5.04 11.27
N LYS A 40 -5.52 -5.07 10.76
CA LYS A 40 -5.96 -6.03 9.74
C LYS A 40 -5.71 -5.53 8.32
N LEU A 41 -5.50 -4.24 8.16
CA LEU A 41 -5.01 -3.68 6.92
C LEU A 41 -3.49 -3.82 6.98
N ASP A 42 -2.86 -4.45 5.99
CA ASP A 42 -1.39 -4.55 5.90
C ASP A 42 -0.78 -3.17 5.62
N LEU A 43 -0.90 -2.26 6.59
CA LEU A 43 -0.49 -0.87 6.51
C LEU A 43 1.00 -0.80 6.77
N VAL A 44 1.67 -0.07 5.90
CA VAL A 44 3.06 0.35 6.09
C VAL A 44 3.08 1.80 6.54
N SER A 45 4.14 2.20 7.23
CA SER A 45 4.33 3.61 7.56
C SER A 45 4.47 4.44 6.27
N ARG A 46 4.17 5.74 6.36
CA ARG A 46 4.36 6.64 5.22
C ARG A 46 5.81 6.67 4.75
N GLU A 47 6.75 6.62 5.69
CA GLU A 47 8.18 6.58 5.42
C GLU A 47 8.58 5.30 4.67
N GLU A 48 8.11 4.13 5.12
CA GLU A 48 8.34 2.85 4.42
C GLU A 48 7.79 2.88 2.99
N PHE A 49 6.60 3.43 2.80
CA PHE A 49 6.02 3.60 1.46
C PHE A 49 6.88 4.49 0.56
N ASP A 50 7.35 5.62 1.07
CA ASP A 50 8.18 6.55 0.31
C ASP A 50 9.54 5.91 -0.03
N ILE A 51 10.14 5.14 0.89
CA ILE A 51 11.36 4.34 0.65
C ILE A 51 11.13 3.33 -0.48
N GLN A 52 10.05 2.54 -0.41
CA GLN A 52 9.74 1.54 -1.43
C GLN A 52 9.50 2.18 -2.81
N THR A 53 8.88 3.36 -2.84
CA THR A 53 8.70 4.14 -4.07
C THR A 53 10.04 4.52 -4.70
N GLN A 54 10.99 4.98 -3.89
CA GLN A 54 12.34 5.31 -4.38
C GLN A 54 13.10 4.07 -4.88
N VAL A 55 12.98 2.94 -4.16
CA VAL A 55 13.57 1.66 -4.59
C VAL A 55 13.01 1.21 -5.94
N LEU A 56 11.68 1.32 -6.12
CA LEU A 56 11.02 0.98 -7.37
C LEU A 56 11.49 1.89 -8.52
N GLN A 57 11.59 3.20 -8.28
CA GLN A 57 12.10 4.14 -9.27
C GLN A 57 13.52 3.76 -9.74
N ARG A 58 14.45 3.56 -8.80
CA ARG A 58 15.83 3.16 -9.11
C ARG A 58 15.89 1.83 -9.86
N THR A 59 15.02 0.88 -9.51
CA THR A 59 14.94 -0.40 -10.20
C THR A 59 14.49 -0.23 -11.64
N ARG A 60 13.50 0.62 -11.91
CA ARG A 60 13.04 0.92 -13.28
C ARG A 60 14.13 1.62 -14.10
N GLU A 61 14.90 2.52 -13.49
CA GLU A 61 16.04 3.17 -14.16
C GLU A 61 17.12 2.16 -14.55
N LYS A 62 17.50 1.27 -13.62
CA LYS A 62 18.46 0.18 -13.91
C LYS A 62 17.94 -0.77 -14.98
N LEU A 63 16.66 -1.13 -14.92
CA LEU A 63 16.03 -2.03 -15.89
C LEU A 63 16.08 -1.43 -17.30
N LYS A 64 15.71 -0.15 -17.46
CA LYS A 64 15.84 0.56 -18.75
C LYS A 64 17.28 0.61 -19.26
N ALA A 65 18.26 0.78 -18.37
CA ALA A 65 19.66 0.79 -18.77
C ALA A 65 20.14 -0.58 -19.25
N LEU A 66 19.66 -1.66 -18.63
CA LEU A 66 19.93 -3.04 -19.07
C LEU A 66 19.24 -3.35 -20.40
N GLU A 67 17.98 -2.96 -20.58
CA GLU A 67 17.25 -3.11 -21.85
C GLU A 67 18.02 -2.47 -23.01
N ARG A 68 18.50 -1.23 -22.84
CA ARG A 68 19.33 -0.55 -23.86
C ARG A 68 20.63 -1.28 -24.18
N ARG A 69 21.28 -1.86 -23.16
CA ARG A 69 22.51 -2.64 -23.36
C ARG A 69 22.21 -3.93 -24.12
N LEU A 70 21.07 -4.55 -23.82
CA LEU A 70 20.64 -5.76 -24.52
C LEU A 70 20.35 -5.45 -25.99
N GLU A 71 19.62 -4.36 -26.30
CA GLU A 71 19.37 -3.92 -27.67
C GLU A 71 20.67 -3.71 -28.47
N GLN A 72 21.69 -3.10 -27.86
CA GLN A 72 23.00 -2.90 -28.50
C GLN A 72 23.73 -4.20 -28.80
N LEU A 73 23.56 -5.22 -27.96
CA LEU A 73 24.18 -6.53 -28.14
C LEU A 73 23.39 -7.42 -29.11
N GLU A 74 22.08 -7.27 -29.16
CA GLU A 74 21.18 -8.02 -30.04
C GLU A 74 21.09 -7.44 -31.46
N SER A 75 21.55 -6.21 -31.69
CA SER A 75 21.78 -5.68 -33.04
C SER A 75 23.13 -6.18 -33.59
N PRO A 76 23.16 -7.22 -34.44
CA PRO A 76 24.40 -7.67 -35.05
C PRO A 76 25.00 -6.54 -35.90
N PRO A 77 26.35 -6.40 -35.92
CA PRO A 77 26.99 -5.52 -36.88
C PRO A 77 26.60 -5.96 -38.29
N ASP A 78 26.17 -5.01 -39.11
CA ASP A 78 25.84 -5.25 -40.53
C ASP A 78 27.08 -5.83 -41.21
N PRO A 79 27.04 -7.07 -41.74
CA PRO A 79 28.18 -7.69 -42.42
C PRO A 79 28.49 -7.05 -43.79
N SER A 80 27.85 -5.93 -44.13
CA SER A 80 27.93 -5.25 -45.44
C SER A 80 28.64 -3.88 -45.43
N ALA A 81 29.21 -3.44 -44.30
CA ALA A 81 29.91 -2.14 -44.18
C ALA A 81 31.44 -2.28 -44.26
#